data_AF-A0A9W8Q8B0-F1
#
_entry.id   AF-A0A9W8Q8B0-F1
#
_cell.length_a   1.000
_cell.length_b   1.000
_cell.length_c   1.000
_cell.angle_alpha   90.00
_cell.angle_beta   90.00
_cell.angle_gamma   90.00
#
_symmetry.space_group_name_H-M   'P 1'
#
loop_
_entity.id
_entity.type
_entity.pdbx_description
1 polymer ?
#
loop_
_entity_poly.entity_id
_entity_poly.type
_entity_poly.pdbx_seq_one_letter_code
_entity_poly.pdbx_strand_id
1 'polypeptide(L)'
;MTHGAAAEPQQRLSRRLELQLGGWITTTAAIAEPPTHKQIRDVAMQLLAHEGDLRPLGKNWVATFLRRNPHIKVAKETTRADESVAADEPSQ
;
A
#
# COMPACT_ATOMS: atom_id res chain seq x y z
N MET A 1 -14.89 -32.09 -17.41
CA MET A 1 -16.17 -31.39 -17.14
C MET A 1 -15.86 -30.14 -16.36
N THR A 2 -16.01 -28.98 -16.99
CA THR A 2 -15.77 -27.62 -16.49
C THR A 2 -17.02 -27.06 -15.83
N HIS A 3 -16.97 -26.61 -14.57
CA HIS A 3 -17.83 -25.55 -13.99
C HIS A 3 -17.09 -25.08 -12.70
N GLY A 4 -16.42 -23.93 -12.68
CA GLY A 4 -17.05 -22.64 -12.44
C GLY A 4 -16.50 -22.03 -11.14
N ALA A 5 -15.23 -21.64 -11.11
CA ALA A 5 -14.73 -20.78 -10.04
C ALA A 5 -15.16 -19.36 -10.40
N ALA A 6 -16.29 -18.95 -9.81
CA ALA A 6 -16.86 -17.63 -9.94
C ALA A 6 -15.74 -16.57 -9.90
N ALA A 7 -15.65 -15.81 -10.98
CA ALA A 7 -14.88 -14.59 -11.01
C ALA A 7 -15.48 -13.64 -9.96
N GLU A 8 -14.94 -13.68 -8.74
CA GLU A 8 -15.31 -12.70 -7.74
C GLU A 8 -14.98 -11.31 -8.29
N PRO A 9 -15.93 -10.37 -8.22
CA PRO A 9 -15.85 -9.14 -8.97
C PRO A 9 -14.74 -8.23 -8.40
N GLN A 10 -13.68 -8.08 -9.19
CA GLN A 10 -13.05 -6.78 -9.44
C GLN A 10 -12.31 -6.09 -8.28
N GLN A 11 -11.81 -6.84 -7.29
CA GLN A 11 -10.75 -6.35 -6.42
C GLN A 11 -9.40 -6.83 -6.97
N ARG A 12 -8.57 -5.90 -7.45
CA ARG A 12 -7.25 -6.24 -7.99
C ARG A 12 -6.35 -6.93 -6.97
N LEU A 13 -6.53 -6.64 -5.68
CA LEU A 13 -5.85 -7.33 -4.60
C LEU A 13 -6.79 -8.35 -3.98
N SER A 14 -6.36 -9.62 -3.94
CA SER A 14 -7.01 -10.68 -3.19
C SER A 14 -7.08 -10.33 -1.70
N ARG A 15 -8.10 -10.82 -0.99
CA ARG A 15 -8.27 -10.61 0.47
C ARG A 15 -7.01 -10.93 1.28
N ARG A 16 -6.25 -11.96 0.89
CA ARG A 16 -4.96 -12.31 1.49
C ARG A 16 -3.94 -11.17 1.39
N LEU A 17 -3.84 -10.54 0.22
CA LEU A 17 -2.89 -9.46 -0.02
C LEU A 17 -3.33 -8.17 0.68
N GLU A 18 -4.64 -7.91 0.77
CA GLU A 18 -5.16 -6.80 1.59
C GLU A 18 -4.80 -6.99 3.08
N LEU A 19 -4.89 -8.22 3.61
CA LEU A 19 -4.47 -8.53 4.98
C LEU A 19 -2.96 -8.36 5.18
N GLN A 20 -2.13 -8.81 4.24
CA GLN A 20 -0.68 -8.60 4.30
C GLN A 20 -0.33 -7.10 4.28
N LEU A 21 -0.95 -6.33 3.39
CA LEU A 21 -0.72 -4.89 3.30
C LEU A 21 -1.20 -4.17 4.57
N GLY A 22 -2.37 -4.52 5.11
CA GLY A 22 -2.87 -3.95 6.36
C GLY A 22 -2.00 -4.29 7.56
N GLY A 23 -1.48 -5.52 7.63
CA GLY A 23 -0.50 -5.95 8.64
C GLY A 23 0.80 -5.16 8.52
N TRP A 24 1.34 -5.01 7.31
CA TRP A 24 2.53 -4.19 7.07
C TRP A 24 2.32 -2.73 7.51
N ILE A 25 1.20 -2.10 7.14
CA ILE A 25 0.89 -0.71 7.56
C ILE A 25 0.85 -0.60 9.09
N THR A 26 0.18 -1.54 9.76
CA THR A 26 0.04 -1.54 11.22
C THR A 26 1.40 -1.69 11.91
N THR A 27 2.23 -2.62 11.42
CA THR A 27 3.58 -2.84 11.94
C THR A 27 4.49 -1.64 11.70
N THR A 28 4.47 -1.05 10.50
CA THR A 28 5.27 0.14 10.19
C THR A 28 4.86 1.34 11.04
N ALA A 29 3.54 1.56 11.22
CA ALA A 29 3.04 2.64 12.06
C ALA A 29 3.29 2.42 13.57
N ALA A 30 3.58 1.19 14.00
CA ALA A 30 3.96 0.89 15.38
C ALA A 30 5.45 1.08 15.65
N ILE A 31 6.30 0.93 14.62
CA ILE A 31 7.76 1.01 14.72
C ILE A 31 8.29 2.40 14.35
N ALA A 32 7.65 3.07 13.40
CA ALA A 32 8.05 4.34 12.82
C ALA A 32 6.84 5.26 12.58
N GLU A 33 7.01 6.28 11.74
CA GLU A 33 5.91 7.13 11.28
C GLU A 33 4.91 6.33 10.43
N PRO A 34 3.59 6.63 10.47
CA PRO A 34 2.61 5.96 9.65
C PRO A 34 2.94 6.11 8.15
N PRO A 35 2.80 5.04 7.34
CA PRO A 35 3.19 5.09 5.95
C PRO A 35 2.31 6.05 5.14
N THR A 36 2.94 6.73 4.18
CA THR A 36 2.28 7.65 3.25
C THR A 36 1.48 6.90 2.18
N HIS A 37 0.53 7.59 1.53
CA HIS A 37 -0.24 7.01 0.42
C HIS A 37 0.64 6.49 -0.72
N LYS A 38 1.77 7.16 -1.00
CA LYS A 38 2.75 6.71 -2.00
C LYS A 38 3.37 5.36 -1.60
N GLN A 39 3.87 5.25 -0.38
CA GLN A 39 4.46 4.01 0.13
C GLN A 39 3.45 2.84 0.12
N ILE A 40 2.21 3.10 0.53
CA ILE A 40 1.15 2.09 0.49
C ILE A 40 0.90 1.62 -0.94
N ARG A 41 0.88 2.52 -1.92
CA ARG A 41 0.74 2.16 -3.34
C ARG A 41 1.92 1.34 -3.82
N ASP A 42 3.16 1.72 -3.49
CA ASP A 42 4.37 1.04 -3.96
C ASP A 42 4.43 -0.40 -3.43
N VAL A 43 4.14 -0.60 -2.14
CA VAL A 43 4.07 -1.95 -1.54
C VAL A 43 2.91 -2.75 -2.13
N ALA A 44 1.74 -2.14 -2.33
CA ALA A 44 0.61 -2.79 -2.98
C ALA A 44 0.93 -3.25 -4.42
N MET A 45 1.70 -2.46 -5.18
CA MET A 45 2.16 -2.84 -6.52
C MET A 45 3.20 -3.97 -6.47
N GLN A 46 4.10 -3.98 -5.49
CA GLN A 46 5.03 -5.09 -5.28
C GLN A 46 4.28 -6.40 -5.01
N LEU A 47 3.30 -6.38 -4.10
CA LEU A 47 2.46 -7.55 -3.80
C LEU A 47 1.74 -8.07 -5.05
N LEU A 48 1.23 -7.17 -5.90
CA LEU A 48 0.60 -7.54 -7.16
C LEU A 48 1.60 -8.12 -8.17
N ALA A 49 2.79 -7.53 -8.27
CA ALA A 49 3.84 -8.03 -9.15
C ALA A 49 4.28 -9.45 -8.78
N HIS A 50 4.32 -9.79 -7.48
CA HIS A 50 4.59 -11.15 -7.01
C HIS A 50 3.52 -12.17 -7.44
N GLU A 51 2.26 -11.74 -7.60
CA GLU A 51 1.16 -12.56 -8.09
C GLU A 51 1.07 -12.57 -9.63
N GLY A 52 1.98 -11.88 -10.33
CA GLY A 52 2.02 -11.77 -11.78
C GLY A 52 1.17 -10.63 -12.36
N ASP A 53 0.63 -9.73 -11.53
CA ASP A 53 -0.11 -8.55 -11.96
C ASP A 53 0.74 -7.28 -11.92
N LEU A 54 1.27 -6.89 -13.09
CA LEU A 54 2.11 -5.70 -13.24
C LEU A 54 1.34 -4.42 -13.55
N ARG A 55 0.00 -4.44 -13.54
CA ARG A 55 -0.77 -3.25 -13.95
C ARG A 55 -0.68 -2.17 -12.86
N PRO A 56 -0.53 -0.89 -13.20
CA PRO A 56 -0.45 0.19 -12.21
C PRO A 56 -1.76 0.35 -11.44
N LEU A 57 -1.67 0.68 -10.14
CA LEU A 57 -2.82 0.98 -9.30
C LEU A 57 -3.31 2.41 -9.55
N GLY A 58 -4.63 2.61 -9.63
CA GLY A 58 -5.22 3.92 -9.89
C GLY A 58 -4.93 4.95 -8.78
N LYS A 59 -5.01 6.24 -9.13
CA LYS A 59 -4.77 7.36 -8.18
C LYS A 59 -5.68 7.32 -6.94
N ASN A 60 -6.93 6.87 -7.09
CA ASN A 60 -7.90 6.77 -6.00
C ASN A 60 -7.90 5.40 -5.30
N TRP A 61 -7.00 4.49 -5.69
CA TRP A 61 -6.99 3.13 -5.16
C TRP A 61 -6.70 3.11 -3.66
N VAL A 62 -5.71 3.87 -3.20
CA VAL A 62 -5.33 3.97 -1.77
C VAL A 62 -6.50 4.53 -0.94
N ALA A 63 -7.13 5.62 -1.37
CA ALA A 63 -8.29 6.17 -0.70
C ALA A 63 -9.44 5.15 -0.59
N THR A 64 -9.66 4.36 -1.65
CA THR A 64 -10.67 3.30 -1.64
C THR A 64 -10.28 2.15 -0.72
N PHE A 65 -9.01 1.76 -0.69
CA PHE A 65 -8.47 0.73 0.20
C PHE A 65 -8.65 1.12 1.68
N LEU A 66 -8.32 2.36 2.03
CA LEU A 66 -8.48 2.89 3.39
C LEU A 66 -9.95 2.99 3.79
N ARG A 67 -10.82 3.40 2.86
CA ARG A 67 -12.27 3.42 3.10
C ARG A 67 -12.83 2.02 3.41
N ARG A 68 -12.26 0.97 2.81
CA ARG A 68 -12.63 -0.43 3.09
C ARG A 68 -12.01 -0.96 4.38
N ASN A 69 -10.91 -0.37 4.84
CA ASN A 69 -10.15 -0.80 6.00
C ASN A 69 -10.05 0.34 7.03
N PRO A 70 -11.17 0.70 7.69
CA PRO A 70 -11.21 1.84 8.62
C PRO A 70 -10.39 1.62 9.90
N HIS A 71 -9.96 0.38 10.17
CA HIS A 71 -9.10 0.03 11.29
C HIS A 71 -7.61 0.40 11.05
N ILE A 72 -7.23 0.67 9.79
CA ILE A 72 -5.87 1.04 9.43
C ILE A 72 -5.68 2.54 9.66
N LYS A 73 -4.77 2.90 10.57
CA LYS A 73 -4.36 4.28 10.81
C LYS A 73 -3.23 4.64 9.85
N VAL A 74 -3.49 5.55 8.93
CA VAL A 74 -2.48 6.12 8.03
C VAL A 74 -2.38 7.62 8.24
N ALA A 75 -1.17 8.15 8.07
CA ALA A 75 -0.96 9.58 8.07
C ALA A 75 -1.76 10.17 6.89
N LYS A 76 -2.70 11.07 7.19
CA LYS A 76 -3.37 11.87 6.15
C LYS A 76 -2.28 12.66 5.46
N GLU A 77 -2.14 12.48 4.15
CA GLU A 77 -1.25 13.27 3.30
C GLU A 77 -1.66 14.75 3.42
N THR A 78 -1.11 15.44 4.42
CA THR A 78 -1.03 16.89 4.40
C THR A 78 0.09 17.21 3.44
N THR A 79 -0.27 17.86 2.32
CA THR A 79 0.69 18.53 1.47
C THR A 79 1.58 19.40 2.35
N ARG A 80 2.81 18.96 2.61
CA ARG A 80 3.89 19.84 3.06
C ARG A 80 5.08 19.56 2.16
N ALA A 81 5.18 20.40 1.13
CA ALA A 81 6.48 20.85 0.66
C ALA A 81 7.19 21.50 1.86
N ASP A 82 8.28 20.90 2.33
CA ASP A 82 9.38 21.49 3.12
C ASP A 82 10.30 20.31 3.51
N GLU A 83 11.29 19.94 2.70
CA GLU A 83 12.66 20.46 2.72
C GLU A 83 13.55 19.81 3.82
N SER A 84 14.61 19.15 3.33
CA SER A 84 15.94 18.95 3.92
C SER A 84 16.16 18.37 5.33
N VAL A 85 16.78 17.18 5.36
CA VAL A 85 18.01 16.96 6.13
C VAL A 85 19.00 16.28 5.18
N ALA A 86 19.85 17.05 4.49
CA ALA A 86 21.19 17.43 4.94
C ALA A 86 22.05 16.20 5.33
N ALA A 87 22.90 15.81 4.39
CA ALA A 87 24.28 15.34 4.54
C ALA A 87 24.71 14.75 5.89
N ASP A 88 25.21 13.51 5.83
CA ASP A 88 26.56 13.23 6.35
C ASP A 88 27.13 11.98 5.64
N GLU A 89 27.81 12.22 4.52
CA GLU A 89 28.90 11.35 4.10
C GLU A 89 30.17 11.96 4.69
N PRO A 90 30.92 11.23 5.53
CA PRO A 90 32.35 11.42 5.59
C PRO A 90 33.01 10.18 4.99
N SER A 91 33.47 10.35 3.75
CA SER A 91 34.67 9.68 3.27
C SER A 91 35.83 9.92 4.24
N GLN A 92 36.41 8.86 4.79
CA GLN A 92 37.85 8.67 5.04
C GLN A 92 38.15 7.18 5.19
#